data_AF-A0A534S5J5-F1
#
_entry.id   AF-A0A534S5J5-F1
#
_cell.length_a   1.000
_cell.length_b   1.000
_cell.length_c   1.000
_cell.angle_alpha   90.00
_cell.angle_beta   90.00
_cell.angle_gamma   90.00
#
_symmetry.space_group_name_H-M   'P 1'
#
loop_
_entity.id
_entity.type
_entity.pdbx_description
1 polymer ?
#
loop_
_entity_poly.entity_id
_entity_poly.type
_entity_poly.pdbx_seq_one_letter_code
_entity_poly.pdbx_strand_id
1 'polypeptide(L)'
;MPRTPKRRERGMVLVMALFTMAALLVAVTGALLVGSSDIRATRNYRGAAQVHFAAESAILDALQTVNGPGVVNFQNEIVNNWTTLWGASSRNFGPFSGFTYNVSVYSGTTPADDGRFVATATGIEGVKNVVVANVTRSNVPSTAPGAIYLVNDAPTNATFNGNAFTVDGNDHRFAGGMGTAPPVPGISTRNATNTTETITSLTATQDDNVTGLGFSMGPPIVPSVWTSPVAPSIAQLNQIITDILARRGNPPNPPDDNTSNINSNQIYGTPANPQITHLTANNVHMNGNASGCGIMVVEGDLTINGDFDFVGLMIVRGQTTFSTSITGNATIYGSLWTEDLNLTVGGSAVVNYSSDALALANQSTGGGALPALIKVTSIADCAELPGGSGGCP
;
A
#
# COMPACT_ATOMS: atom_id res chain seq x y z
N MET A 1 63.73 -81.01 -45.55
CA MET A 1 63.12 -80.30 -44.41
C MET A 1 62.53 -78.98 -44.92
N PRO A 2 61.22 -78.73 -44.82
CA PRO A 2 60.59 -77.55 -45.37
C PRO A 2 60.72 -76.34 -44.43
N ARG A 3 61.02 -75.15 -44.99
CA ARG A 3 60.95 -73.86 -44.28
C ARG A 3 59.51 -73.37 -44.30
N THR A 4 58.90 -73.23 -43.13
CA THR A 4 57.58 -72.61 -42.93
C THR A 4 57.65 -71.09 -43.15
N PRO A 5 56.70 -70.49 -43.91
CA PRO A 5 56.64 -69.05 -44.08
C PRO A 5 56.04 -68.39 -42.83
N LYS A 6 56.74 -67.41 -42.24
CA LYS A 6 56.21 -66.56 -41.16
C LYS A 6 55.02 -65.75 -41.70
N ARG A 7 53.81 -66.11 -41.26
CA ARG A 7 52.55 -65.43 -41.55
C ARG A 7 52.59 -63.98 -41.06
N ARG A 8 52.14 -63.03 -41.89
CA ARG A 8 52.04 -61.60 -41.58
C ARG A 8 50.89 -61.33 -40.60
N GLU A 9 51.11 -61.50 -39.30
CA GLU A 9 50.11 -61.24 -38.24
C GLU A 9 50.08 -59.77 -37.76
N ARG A 10 51.07 -58.95 -38.15
CA ARG A 10 51.19 -57.54 -37.69
C ARG A 10 50.08 -56.60 -38.21
N GLY A 11 49.38 -56.94 -39.29
CA GLY A 11 48.31 -56.10 -39.86
C GLY A 11 46.96 -56.21 -39.14
N MET A 12 46.60 -57.42 -38.68
CA MET A 12 45.34 -57.68 -37.97
C MET A 12 45.32 -57.06 -36.56
N VAL A 13 46.47 -57.02 -35.89
CA VAL A 13 46.61 -56.41 -34.56
C VAL A 13 46.35 -54.90 -34.61
N LEU A 14 46.83 -54.21 -35.65
CA LEU A 14 46.59 -52.78 -35.85
C LEU A 14 45.10 -52.49 -36.09
N VAL A 15 44.43 -53.30 -36.92
CA VAL A 15 43.01 -53.14 -37.22
C VAL A 15 42.14 -53.39 -35.98
N MET A 16 42.45 -54.42 -35.19
CA MET A 16 41.75 -54.69 -33.93
C MET A 16 41.98 -53.59 -32.88
N ALA A 17 43.21 -53.06 -32.78
CA ALA A 17 43.52 -51.94 -31.90
C ALA A 17 42.77 -50.66 -32.31
N LEU A 18 42.70 -50.36 -33.61
CA LEU A 18 41.93 -49.22 -34.12
C LEU A 18 40.43 -49.38 -33.89
N PHE A 19 39.89 -50.59 -34.09
CA PHE A 19 38.46 -50.86 -33.89
C PHE A 19 38.07 -50.76 -32.42
N THR A 20 38.89 -51.30 -31.51
CA THR A 20 38.66 -51.17 -30.06
C THR A 20 38.81 -49.74 -29.57
N MET A 21 39.77 -48.98 -30.09
CA MET A 21 39.94 -47.56 -29.78
C MET A 21 38.77 -46.71 -30.30
N ALA A 22 38.27 -47.00 -31.50
CA ALA A 22 37.08 -46.35 -32.06
C ALA A 22 35.82 -46.66 -31.23
N ALA A 23 35.63 -47.92 -30.81
CA ALA A 23 34.52 -48.31 -29.95
C ALA A 23 34.59 -47.61 -28.57
N LEU A 24 35.78 -47.50 -27.99
CA LEU A 24 36.01 -46.74 -26.75
C LEU A 24 35.72 -45.26 -26.93
N LEU A 25 36.15 -44.64 -28.03
CA LEU A 25 35.87 -43.23 -28.32
C LEU A 25 34.36 -42.98 -28.43
N VAL A 26 33.62 -43.84 -29.15
CA VAL A 26 32.16 -43.73 -29.26
C VAL A 26 31.50 -43.86 -27.88
N ALA A 27 31.92 -44.83 -27.07
CA ALA A 27 31.39 -45.01 -25.71
C ALA A 27 31.66 -43.79 -24.80
N VAL A 28 32.88 -43.23 -24.86
CA VAL A 28 33.25 -42.02 -24.09
C VAL A 28 32.45 -40.81 -24.55
N THR A 29 32.30 -40.59 -25.85
CA THR A 29 31.49 -39.48 -26.37
C THR A 29 30.01 -39.61 -26.00
N GLY A 30 29.45 -40.82 -26.04
CA GLY A 30 28.08 -41.09 -25.60
C GLY A 30 27.89 -40.80 -24.12
N ALA A 31 28.81 -41.25 -23.26
CA ALA A 31 28.76 -40.99 -21.83
C ALA A 31 28.88 -39.50 -21.49
N LEU A 32 29.74 -38.75 -22.20
CA LEU A 32 29.87 -37.30 -22.03
C LEU A 32 28.62 -36.54 -22.48
N LEU A 33 28.00 -36.96 -23.59
CA LEU A 33 26.77 -36.35 -24.09
C LEU A 33 25.61 -36.57 -23.10
N VAL A 34 25.42 -37.79 -22.61
CA VAL A 34 24.40 -38.11 -21.60
C VAL A 34 24.65 -37.32 -20.31
N GLY A 35 25.88 -37.35 -19.79
CA GLY A 35 26.23 -36.59 -18.59
C GLY A 35 26.01 -35.08 -18.75
N SER A 36 26.36 -34.51 -19.91
CA SER A 36 26.11 -33.09 -20.19
C SER A 36 24.62 -32.75 -20.31
N SER A 37 23.82 -33.70 -20.82
CA SER A 37 22.37 -33.54 -20.98
C SER A 37 21.67 -33.61 -19.62
N ASP A 38 22.07 -34.55 -18.75
CA ASP A 38 21.54 -34.69 -17.40
C ASP A 38 21.87 -33.46 -16.54
N ILE A 39 23.09 -32.92 -16.66
CA ILE A 39 23.48 -31.68 -15.98
C ILE A 39 22.60 -30.52 -16.46
N ARG A 40 22.36 -30.37 -17.77
CA ARG A 40 21.49 -29.33 -18.31
C ARG A 40 20.04 -29.50 -17.88
N ALA A 41 19.51 -30.72 -17.92
CA ALA A 41 18.16 -31.02 -17.48
C ALA A 41 17.96 -30.70 -16.00
N THR A 42 18.92 -31.10 -15.15
CA THR A 42 18.89 -30.80 -13.71
C THR A 42 18.99 -29.30 -13.43
N ARG A 43 19.85 -28.58 -14.17
CA ARG A 43 19.96 -27.12 -14.05
C ARG A 43 18.67 -26.42 -14.48
N ASN A 44 18.09 -26.82 -15.61
CA ASN A 44 16.83 -26.27 -16.09
C ASN A 44 15.69 -26.53 -15.10
N TYR A 45 15.61 -27.74 -14.54
CA TYR A 45 14.59 -28.08 -13.54
C TYR A 45 14.73 -27.23 -12.27
N ARG A 46 15.95 -27.06 -11.75
CA ARG A 46 16.22 -26.17 -10.61
C ARG A 46 15.92 -24.71 -10.95
N GLY A 47 16.35 -24.25 -12.12
CA GLY A 47 16.10 -22.90 -12.61
C GLY A 47 14.62 -22.60 -12.74
N ALA A 48 13.83 -23.54 -13.27
CA ALA A 48 12.37 -23.43 -13.39
C ALA A 48 11.69 -23.23 -12.03
N ALA A 49 12.05 -24.04 -11.03
CA ALA A 49 11.52 -23.88 -9.67
C ALA A 49 11.91 -22.53 -9.05
N GLN A 50 13.14 -22.06 -9.28
CA GLN A 50 13.61 -20.77 -8.76
C GLN A 50 12.93 -19.56 -9.43
N VAL A 51 12.74 -19.59 -10.76
CA VAL A 51 12.01 -18.50 -11.44
C VAL A 51 10.53 -18.51 -11.10
N HIS A 52 9.93 -19.69 -10.86
CA HIS A 52 8.57 -19.78 -10.38
C HIS A 52 8.41 -19.10 -9.02
N PHE A 53 9.27 -19.44 -8.05
CA PHE A 53 9.27 -18.80 -6.74
C PHE A 53 9.51 -17.28 -6.81
N ALA A 54 10.39 -16.83 -7.70
CA ALA A 54 10.62 -15.41 -7.95
C ALA A 54 9.39 -14.71 -8.56
N ALA A 55 8.64 -15.38 -9.45
CA ALA A 55 7.43 -14.84 -10.05
C ALA A 55 6.29 -14.72 -9.02
N GLU A 56 6.09 -15.71 -8.15
CA GLU A 56 5.10 -15.61 -7.06
C GLU A 56 5.46 -14.52 -6.05
N SER A 57 6.75 -14.43 -5.69
CA SER A 57 7.24 -13.37 -4.80
C SER A 57 7.04 -11.98 -5.40
N ALA A 58 7.14 -11.84 -6.73
CA ALA A 58 6.86 -10.59 -7.42
C ALA A 58 5.39 -10.16 -7.28
N ILE A 59 4.45 -11.12 -7.31
CA ILE A 59 3.03 -10.83 -7.04
C ILE A 59 2.86 -10.33 -5.61
N LEU A 60 3.53 -10.94 -4.62
CA LEU A 60 3.46 -10.50 -3.23
C LEU A 60 4.05 -9.09 -3.03
N ASP A 61 5.18 -8.78 -3.65
CA ASP A 61 5.79 -7.44 -3.64
C ASP A 61 4.87 -6.40 -4.30
N ALA A 62 4.25 -6.74 -5.43
CA ALA A 62 3.25 -5.90 -6.09
C ALA A 62 2.04 -5.62 -5.18
N LEU A 63 1.52 -6.66 -4.51
CA LEU A 63 0.43 -6.50 -3.55
C LEU A 63 0.82 -5.64 -2.37
N GLN A 64 2.02 -5.81 -1.79
CA GLN A 64 2.49 -4.95 -0.70
C GLN A 64 2.61 -3.49 -1.11
N THR A 65 3.13 -3.23 -2.32
CA THR A 65 3.27 -1.88 -2.87
C THR A 65 1.90 -1.20 -3.02
N VAL A 66 0.91 -1.93 -3.52
CA VAL A 66 -0.45 -1.40 -3.76
C VAL A 66 -1.27 -1.30 -2.47
N ASN A 67 -1.10 -2.25 -1.56
CA ASN A 67 -1.87 -2.33 -0.32
C ASN A 67 -1.38 -1.38 0.78
N GLY A 68 -0.17 -0.82 0.65
CA GLY A 68 0.35 0.19 1.58
C GLY A 68 -0.60 1.38 1.77
N PRO A 69 -0.94 2.12 0.70
CA PRO A 69 -1.90 3.24 0.76
C PRO A 69 -3.38 2.81 0.74
N GLY A 70 -3.67 1.56 0.35
CA GLY A 70 -5.02 1.14 -0.02
C GLY A 70 -5.46 1.69 -1.37
N VAL A 71 -6.62 1.22 -1.87
CA VAL A 71 -7.10 1.53 -3.23
C VAL A 71 -8.57 1.90 -3.21
N VAL A 72 -8.96 3.01 -3.85
CA VAL A 72 -10.37 3.38 -4.07
C VAL A 72 -10.81 2.99 -5.48
N ASN A 73 -9.96 3.18 -6.47
CA ASN A 73 -10.18 2.84 -7.88
C ASN A 73 -8.97 2.13 -8.49
N PHE A 74 -9.11 0.84 -8.78
CA PHE A 74 -8.05 -0.01 -9.32
C PHE A 74 -7.47 0.52 -10.65
N GLN A 75 -8.32 0.96 -11.58
CA GLN A 75 -7.88 1.50 -12.87
C GLN A 75 -7.03 2.75 -12.70
N ASN A 76 -7.54 3.73 -11.94
CA ASN A 76 -6.91 5.04 -11.86
C ASN A 76 -5.64 5.00 -11.01
N GLU A 77 -5.69 4.31 -9.88
CA GLU A 77 -4.59 4.30 -8.91
C GLU A 77 -3.52 3.28 -9.25
N ILE A 78 -3.85 2.13 -9.85
CA ILE A 78 -2.87 1.07 -10.13
C ILE A 78 -2.55 1.02 -11.61
N VAL A 79 -3.54 0.82 -12.48
CA VAL A 79 -3.28 0.55 -13.90
C VAL A 79 -2.67 1.77 -14.60
N ASN A 80 -3.27 2.95 -14.41
CA ASN A 80 -2.80 4.18 -15.04
C ASN A 80 -1.48 4.70 -14.44
N ASN A 81 -1.26 4.46 -13.14
CA ASN A 81 -0.10 4.98 -12.40
C ASN A 81 0.99 3.93 -12.13
N TRP A 82 0.91 2.74 -12.75
CA TRP A 82 1.78 1.61 -12.44
C TRP A 82 3.27 1.93 -12.57
N THR A 83 3.66 2.65 -13.63
CA THR A 83 5.06 3.00 -13.86
C THR A 83 5.64 3.87 -12.74
N THR A 84 4.82 4.74 -12.14
CA THR A 84 5.20 5.59 -11.00
C THR A 84 5.27 4.78 -9.70
N LEU A 85 4.34 3.84 -9.49
CA LEU A 85 4.28 3.01 -8.28
C LEU A 85 5.36 1.92 -8.25
N TRP A 86 5.52 1.20 -9.36
CA TRP A 86 6.36 0.02 -9.45
C TRP A 86 7.77 0.31 -9.97
N GLY A 87 7.89 1.32 -10.83
CA GLY A 87 9.08 1.62 -11.61
C GLY A 87 9.06 0.98 -13.01
N ALA A 88 9.87 1.52 -13.92
CA ALA A 88 9.96 1.04 -15.30
C ALA A 88 10.93 -0.13 -15.51
N SER A 89 11.73 -0.48 -14.49
CA SER A 89 12.81 -1.47 -14.57
C SER A 89 12.49 -2.72 -13.77
N SER A 90 13.01 -3.87 -14.21
CA SER A 90 12.94 -5.11 -13.44
C SER A 90 13.65 -4.96 -12.09
N ARG A 91 13.06 -5.53 -11.04
CA ARG A 91 13.63 -5.57 -9.70
C ARG A 91 14.51 -6.80 -9.53
N ASN A 92 15.53 -6.70 -8.68
CA ASN A 92 16.38 -7.83 -8.34
C ASN A 92 15.70 -8.70 -7.29
N PHE A 93 15.75 -10.01 -7.48
CA PHE A 93 15.27 -10.95 -6.48
C PHE A 93 16.36 -11.23 -5.44
N GLY A 94 16.28 -10.53 -4.29
CA GLY A 94 17.30 -10.60 -3.23
C GLY A 94 17.73 -12.03 -2.80
N PRO A 95 16.81 -13.00 -2.67
CA PRO A 95 17.18 -14.36 -2.26
C PRO A 95 18.06 -15.13 -3.26
N PHE A 96 18.02 -14.80 -4.56
CA PHE A 96 18.84 -15.44 -5.58
C PHE A 96 19.52 -14.42 -6.49
N SER A 97 20.85 -14.35 -6.43
CA SER A 97 21.63 -13.49 -7.32
C SER A 97 21.42 -13.86 -8.79
N GLY A 98 21.29 -12.85 -9.66
CA GLY A 98 21.07 -13.04 -11.10
C GLY A 98 19.62 -13.32 -11.49
N PHE A 99 18.69 -13.29 -10.55
CA PHE A 99 17.25 -13.37 -10.81
C PHE A 99 16.63 -11.98 -10.75
N THR A 100 15.76 -11.71 -11.70
CA THR A 100 15.02 -10.46 -11.81
C THR A 100 13.55 -10.75 -12.05
N TYR A 101 12.69 -9.82 -11.67
CA TYR A 101 11.27 -9.91 -11.95
C TYR A 101 10.70 -8.56 -12.33
N ASN A 102 9.63 -8.59 -13.11
CA ASN A 102 8.80 -7.44 -13.39
C ASN A 102 7.33 -7.84 -13.30
N VAL A 103 6.46 -6.89 -12.97
CA VAL A 103 5.02 -7.10 -12.90
C VAL A 103 4.37 -6.11 -13.85
N SER A 104 3.49 -6.61 -14.73
CA SER A 104 2.57 -5.77 -15.50
C SER A 104 1.15 -5.92 -14.95
N VAL A 105 0.36 -4.85 -15.08
CA VAL A 105 -0.99 -4.79 -14.52
C VAL A 105 -2.01 -4.53 -15.63
N TYR A 106 -3.18 -5.14 -15.50
CA TYR A 106 -4.28 -4.97 -16.44
C TYR A 106 -5.60 -4.86 -15.68
N SER A 107 -6.51 -4.08 -16.23
CA SER A 107 -7.88 -3.94 -15.72
C SER A 107 -8.70 -5.20 -15.94
N GLY A 108 -9.64 -5.46 -15.04
CA GLY A 108 -10.59 -6.57 -15.15
C GLY A 108 -11.90 -6.15 -15.83
N THR A 109 -12.97 -6.86 -15.48
CA THR A 109 -14.32 -6.65 -16.03
C THR A 109 -15.04 -5.45 -15.43
N THR A 110 -14.67 -5.12 -14.19
CA THR A 110 -15.11 -3.96 -13.41
C THR A 110 -13.87 -3.11 -13.08
N PRO A 111 -13.35 -2.29 -14.01
CA PRO A 111 -12.02 -1.68 -13.90
C PRO A 111 -11.74 -0.90 -12.60
N ALA A 112 -12.77 -0.43 -11.91
CA ALA A 112 -12.64 0.23 -10.61
C ALA A 112 -12.31 -0.74 -9.45
N ASP A 113 -12.72 -2.00 -9.53
CA ASP A 113 -12.69 -2.96 -8.42
C ASP A 113 -11.91 -4.25 -8.71
N ASP A 114 -11.60 -4.56 -9.99
CA ASP A 114 -10.90 -5.79 -10.36
C ASP A 114 -9.80 -5.58 -11.41
N GLY A 115 -8.88 -6.54 -11.43
CA GLY A 115 -7.80 -6.58 -12.40
C GLY A 115 -6.92 -7.81 -12.25
N ARG A 116 -5.74 -7.76 -12.87
CA ARG A 116 -4.76 -8.82 -12.81
C ARG A 116 -3.34 -8.28 -12.78
N PHE A 117 -2.48 -8.98 -12.06
CA PHE A 117 -1.04 -8.80 -12.06
C PHE A 117 -0.41 -9.95 -12.83
N VAL A 118 0.50 -9.63 -13.73
CA VAL A 118 1.26 -10.60 -14.55
C VAL A 118 2.72 -10.44 -14.19
N ALA A 119 3.22 -11.33 -13.34
CA ALA A 119 4.61 -11.37 -12.94
C ALA A 119 5.42 -12.17 -13.96
N THR A 120 6.48 -11.58 -14.49
CA THR A 120 7.48 -12.26 -15.32
C THR A 120 8.80 -12.27 -14.58
N ALA A 121 9.26 -13.46 -14.20
CA ALA A 121 10.58 -13.66 -13.61
C ALA A 121 11.57 -14.19 -14.65
N THR A 122 12.80 -13.70 -14.60
CA THR A 122 13.92 -14.14 -15.44
C THR A 122 15.10 -14.51 -14.55
N GLY A 123 15.58 -15.74 -14.68
CA GLY A 123 16.73 -16.26 -13.97
C GLY A 123 18.01 -16.29 -14.82
N ILE A 124 19.04 -16.90 -14.25
CA ILE A 124 20.32 -17.14 -14.91
C ILE A 124 20.10 -18.03 -16.15
N GLU A 125 20.94 -17.87 -17.18
CA GLU A 125 20.84 -18.61 -18.45
C GLU A 125 19.53 -18.35 -19.23
N GLY A 126 18.76 -17.32 -18.86
CA GLY A 126 17.56 -16.89 -19.59
C GLY A 126 16.31 -17.73 -19.32
N VAL A 127 16.31 -18.56 -18.27
CA VAL A 127 15.12 -19.28 -17.80
C VAL A 127 14.06 -18.25 -17.39
N LYS A 128 12.81 -18.45 -17.79
CA LYS A 128 11.70 -17.52 -17.50
C LYS A 128 10.48 -18.26 -17.00
N ASN A 129 9.75 -17.64 -16.09
CA ASN A 129 8.39 -18.05 -15.77
C ASN A 129 7.44 -16.85 -15.68
N VAL A 130 6.16 -17.10 -15.97
CA VAL A 130 5.10 -16.11 -15.92
C VAL A 130 3.98 -16.62 -15.01
N VAL A 131 3.65 -15.82 -14.00
CA VAL A 131 2.54 -16.10 -13.06
C VAL A 131 1.53 -14.97 -13.17
N VAL A 132 0.25 -15.33 -13.27
CA VAL A 132 -0.87 -14.40 -13.34
C VAL A 132 -1.69 -14.50 -12.06
N ALA A 133 -1.91 -13.37 -11.40
CA ALA A 133 -2.79 -13.27 -10.24
C ALA A 133 -3.98 -12.39 -10.59
N ASN A 134 -5.20 -12.94 -10.47
CA ASN A 134 -6.41 -12.13 -10.53
C ASN A 134 -6.65 -11.52 -9.16
N VAL A 135 -7.04 -10.25 -9.14
CA VAL A 135 -7.15 -9.46 -7.93
C VAL A 135 -8.45 -8.68 -7.91
N THR A 136 -8.97 -8.47 -6.71
CA THR A 136 -10.15 -7.63 -6.50
C THR A 136 -10.00 -6.81 -5.23
N ARG A 137 -10.67 -5.67 -5.19
CA ARG A 137 -10.73 -4.81 -4.03
C ARG A 137 -11.51 -5.47 -2.89
N SER A 138 -10.97 -5.36 -1.68
CA SER A 138 -11.67 -5.79 -0.48
C SER A 138 -12.81 -4.83 -0.14
N ASN A 139 -13.81 -5.32 0.59
CA ASN A 139 -14.85 -4.49 1.19
C ASN A 139 -14.43 -3.93 2.55
N VAL A 140 -13.29 -4.36 3.09
CA VAL A 140 -12.72 -3.87 4.35
C VAL A 140 -11.79 -2.69 4.04
N PRO A 141 -12.01 -1.50 4.65
CA PRO A 141 -11.09 -0.37 4.53
C PRO A 141 -9.69 -0.77 4.99
N SER A 142 -8.67 -0.23 4.31
CA SER A 142 -7.31 -0.22 4.84
C SER A 142 -7.30 0.52 6.17
N THR A 143 -6.49 0.04 7.11
CA THR A 143 -6.28 0.75 8.37
C THR A 143 -5.65 2.11 8.07
N ALA A 144 -6.24 3.17 8.62
CA ALA A 144 -5.66 4.50 8.47
C ALA A 144 -4.21 4.53 9.01
N PRO A 145 -3.31 5.34 8.42
CA PRO A 145 -1.91 5.41 8.86
C PRO A 145 -1.72 5.85 10.32
N GLY A 146 -2.69 6.59 10.87
CA GLY A 146 -2.70 7.07 12.25
C GLY A 146 -4.02 7.77 12.59
N ALA A 147 -4.19 8.21 13.84
CA ALA A 147 -5.31 9.09 14.21
C ALA A 147 -5.20 10.42 13.45
N ILE A 148 -4.00 10.99 13.41
CA ILE A 148 -3.61 12.07 12.50
C ILE A 148 -2.52 11.56 11.56
N TYR A 149 -2.67 11.82 10.26
CA TYR A 149 -1.66 11.55 9.25
C TYR A 149 -1.20 12.85 8.58
N LEU A 150 0.10 13.17 8.73
CA LEU A 150 0.77 14.28 8.07
C LEU A 150 1.36 13.80 6.74
N VAL A 151 0.74 14.24 5.65
CA VAL A 151 0.91 13.64 4.30
C VAL A 151 2.17 14.17 3.58
N ASN A 152 2.64 15.34 3.98
CA ASN A 152 3.70 16.07 3.28
C ASN A 152 5.08 15.39 3.41
N ASP A 153 5.86 15.45 2.32
CA ASP A 153 7.27 15.05 2.29
C ASP A 153 8.21 16.19 2.69
N ALA A 154 7.81 17.42 2.39
CA ALA A 154 8.53 18.61 2.83
C ALA A 154 8.38 18.77 4.36
N PRO A 155 9.22 19.59 5.00
CA PRO A 155 9.06 19.91 6.42
C PRO A 155 7.62 20.31 6.72
N THR A 156 7.02 19.63 7.70
CA THR A 156 5.64 19.85 8.11
C THR A 156 5.63 20.72 9.34
N ASN A 157 4.89 21.82 9.31
CA ASN A 157 4.72 22.61 10.52
C ASN A 157 3.71 21.92 11.43
N ALA A 158 4.20 21.11 12.37
CA ALA A 158 3.42 20.60 13.50
C ALA A 158 3.65 21.50 14.72
N THR A 159 2.73 22.44 15.01
CA THR A 159 2.88 23.36 16.14
C THR A 159 1.84 23.09 17.21
N PHE A 160 2.27 22.96 18.47
CA PHE A 160 1.42 22.65 19.62
C PHE A 160 1.47 23.76 20.67
N ASN A 161 0.49 24.67 20.65
CA ASN A 161 0.36 25.78 21.59
C ASN A 161 -0.77 25.48 22.58
N GLY A 162 -0.42 25.09 23.81
CA GLY A 162 -1.38 24.70 24.87
C GLY A 162 -1.30 23.21 25.20
N ASN A 163 -1.94 22.78 26.31
CA ASN A 163 -1.90 21.39 26.77
C ASN A 163 -3.27 20.69 26.78
N ALA A 164 -4.29 21.34 26.23
CA ALA A 164 -5.66 20.87 26.28
C ALA A 164 -6.07 20.12 25.00
N PHE A 165 -5.21 19.20 24.55
CA PHE A 165 -5.50 18.36 23.39
C PHE A 165 -5.23 16.90 23.69
N THR A 166 -5.84 16.02 22.91
CA THR A 166 -5.59 14.58 22.97
C THR A 166 -5.64 14.02 21.56
N VAL A 167 -4.60 13.27 21.19
CA VAL A 167 -4.53 12.51 19.95
C VAL A 167 -4.27 11.06 20.32
N ASP A 168 -5.25 10.20 20.14
CA ASP A 168 -5.15 8.79 20.53
C ASP A 168 -5.31 7.86 19.31
N GLY A 169 -4.25 7.10 19.02
CA GLY A 169 -4.22 6.07 18.00
C GLY A 169 -4.78 4.71 18.45
N ASN A 170 -5.16 4.55 19.71
CA ASN A 170 -5.92 3.36 20.13
C ASN A 170 -7.32 3.37 19.49
N ASP A 171 -7.88 2.19 19.25
CA ASP A 171 -9.22 2.10 18.66
C ASP A 171 -10.29 2.52 19.68
N HIS A 172 -11.03 3.58 19.35
CA HIS A 172 -12.18 4.07 20.10
C HIS A 172 -13.47 3.80 19.35
N ARG A 173 -14.56 3.55 20.08
CA ARG A 173 -15.90 3.54 19.51
C ARG A 173 -16.47 4.95 19.53
N PHE A 174 -16.99 5.42 18.40
CA PHE A 174 -17.67 6.73 18.35
C PHE A 174 -18.92 6.79 19.26
N ALA A 175 -19.51 5.63 19.60
CA ALA A 175 -20.61 5.52 20.57
C ALA A 175 -20.13 5.45 22.04
N GLY A 176 -18.82 5.51 22.28
CA GLY A 176 -18.19 5.47 23.61
C GLY A 176 -17.48 4.15 23.91
N GLY A 177 -16.35 4.27 24.62
CA GLY A 177 -15.48 3.16 25.03
C GLY A 177 -14.44 2.76 23.98
N MET A 178 -13.65 1.74 24.30
CA MET A 178 -12.61 1.22 23.42
C MET A 178 -13.19 0.25 22.37
N GLY A 179 -12.65 0.31 21.16
CA GLY A 179 -12.88 -0.65 20.10
C GLY A 179 -11.96 -1.88 20.20
N THR A 180 -11.88 -2.66 19.13
CA THR A 180 -11.15 -3.94 19.07
C THR A 180 -10.09 -4.01 17.98
N ALA A 181 -10.00 -3.01 17.11
CA ALA A 181 -8.96 -2.93 16.10
C ALA A 181 -7.59 -2.72 16.76
N PRO A 182 -6.50 -3.18 16.12
CA PRO A 182 -5.16 -2.91 16.61
C PRO A 182 -4.89 -1.40 16.67
N PRO A 183 -4.10 -0.93 17.65
CA PRO A 183 -3.74 0.48 17.74
C PRO A 183 -2.89 0.90 16.55
N VAL A 184 -3.15 2.12 16.06
CA VAL A 184 -2.32 2.82 15.08
C VAL A 184 -1.50 3.91 15.81
N PRO A 185 -0.49 4.53 15.16
CA PRO A 185 0.15 5.71 15.71
C PRO A 185 -0.86 6.83 15.99
N GLY A 186 -0.69 7.57 17.09
CA GLY A 186 -1.46 8.78 17.35
C GLY A 186 -1.23 9.81 16.25
N ILE A 187 0.03 10.14 15.99
CA ILE A 187 0.43 10.94 14.82
C ILE A 187 1.35 10.08 13.94
N SER A 188 1.02 10.02 12.66
CA SER A 188 1.82 9.37 11.64
C SER A 188 2.34 10.40 10.64
N THR A 189 3.60 10.32 10.26
CA THR A 189 4.20 11.18 9.22
C THR A 189 4.79 10.36 8.09
N ARG A 190 4.97 10.94 6.90
CA ARG A 190 5.48 10.15 5.78
C ARG A 190 6.97 9.84 5.83
N ASN A 191 7.76 10.68 6.49
CA ASN A 191 9.21 10.50 6.60
C ASN A 191 9.74 10.80 8.01
N ALA A 192 10.96 10.33 8.28
CA ALA A 192 11.61 10.44 9.59
C ALA A 192 11.98 11.88 9.97
N THR A 193 12.20 12.77 9.00
CA THR A 193 12.45 14.19 9.25
C THR A 193 11.22 14.82 9.91
N ASN A 194 10.05 14.61 9.32
CA ASN A 194 8.78 15.13 9.83
C ASN A 194 8.36 14.45 11.15
N THR A 195 8.71 13.16 11.32
CA THR A 195 8.53 12.46 12.61
C THR A 195 9.35 13.16 13.70
N THR A 196 10.61 13.45 13.41
CA THR A 196 11.52 14.11 14.36
C THR A 196 11.03 15.53 14.67
N GLU A 197 10.66 16.30 13.64
CA GLU A 197 10.11 17.64 13.79
C GLU A 197 8.88 17.66 14.71
N THR A 198 7.92 16.75 14.46
CA THR A 198 6.70 16.61 15.27
C THR A 198 7.01 16.24 16.72
N ILE A 199 7.97 15.34 16.96
CA ILE A 199 8.40 14.99 18.32
C ILE A 199 9.05 16.21 19.00
N THR A 200 9.89 16.95 18.27
CA THR A 200 10.59 18.12 18.84
C THR A 200 9.69 19.33 19.08
N SER A 201 8.52 19.39 18.44
CA SER A 201 7.55 20.46 18.66
C SER A 201 6.60 20.19 19.84
N LEU A 202 6.57 18.94 20.34
CA LEU A 202 5.95 18.59 21.61
C LEU A 202 6.88 18.95 22.78
N THR A 203 6.28 19.44 23.86
CA THR A 203 6.95 19.63 25.15
C THR A 203 6.76 18.39 26.02
N ALA A 204 7.60 18.23 27.06
CA ALA A 204 7.54 17.09 27.96
C ALA A 204 6.18 16.90 28.67
N THR A 205 5.36 17.95 28.77
CA THR A 205 4.00 17.90 29.34
C THR A 205 2.92 17.59 28.31
N GLN A 206 3.28 17.56 27.02
CA GLN A 206 2.42 17.24 25.90
C GLN A 206 2.68 15.83 25.34
N ASP A 207 3.78 15.17 25.73
CA ASP A 207 4.12 13.83 25.25
C ASP A 207 3.06 12.78 25.65
N ASP A 208 2.35 12.99 26.75
CA ASP A 208 1.24 12.15 27.23
C ASP A 208 -0.10 12.45 26.53
N ASN A 209 -0.20 13.55 25.78
CA ASN A 209 -1.38 13.87 24.97
C ASN A 209 -1.42 13.12 23.64
N VAL A 210 -0.31 12.50 23.22
CA VAL A 210 -0.22 11.74 21.97
C VAL A 210 0.01 10.27 22.28
N THR A 211 -1.07 9.49 22.32
CA THR A 211 -1.06 8.07 22.69
C THR A 211 -1.43 7.17 21.51
N GLY A 212 -1.22 5.86 21.67
CA GLY A 212 -1.48 4.87 20.62
C GLY A 212 -0.31 3.90 20.46
N LEU A 213 -0.09 3.43 19.24
CA LEU A 213 0.99 2.50 18.93
C LEU A 213 2.36 3.07 19.33
N GLY A 214 3.12 2.30 20.12
CA GLY A 214 4.47 2.68 20.56
C GLY A 214 4.55 3.77 21.62
N PHE A 215 3.42 4.24 22.16
CA PHE A 215 3.40 5.10 23.34
C PHE A 215 4.01 4.38 24.55
N SER A 216 4.81 5.09 25.36
CA SER A 216 5.38 4.57 26.60
C SER A 216 5.39 5.64 27.69
N MET A 217 4.80 5.30 28.85
CA MET A 217 4.79 6.15 30.05
C MET A 217 6.08 6.05 30.88
N GLY A 218 7.08 5.25 30.46
CA GLY A 218 8.35 5.14 31.18
C GLY A 218 9.10 6.48 31.22
N PRO A 219 10.17 6.62 32.02
CA PRO A 219 11.07 7.76 31.88
C PRO A 219 12.12 7.48 30.77
N PRO A 220 12.25 8.34 29.73
CA PRO A 220 11.38 9.46 29.37
C PRO A 220 10.07 9.00 28.71
N ILE A 221 9.02 9.82 28.82
CA ILE A 221 7.75 9.57 28.11
C ILE A 221 8.06 9.59 26.62
N VAL A 222 7.56 8.59 25.90
CA VAL A 222 7.70 8.50 24.44
C VAL A 222 6.32 8.68 23.82
N PRO A 223 6.06 9.81 23.12
CA PRO A 223 4.77 10.03 22.46
C PRO A 223 4.58 9.06 21.28
N SER A 224 3.32 8.79 20.93
CA SER A 224 2.96 7.94 19.78
C SER A 224 3.09 8.70 18.45
N VAL A 225 4.32 8.94 18.02
CA VAL A 225 4.64 9.55 16.71
C VAL A 225 5.52 8.60 15.90
N TRP A 226 5.05 8.18 14.73
CA TRP A 226 5.76 7.19 13.90
C TRP A 226 5.83 7.59 12.43
N THR A 227 6.90 7.13 11.76
CA THR A 227 7.00 7.21 10.31
C THR A 227 6.21 6.08 9.66
N SER A 228 5.29 6.42 8.75
CA SER A 228 4.58 5.47 7.89
C SER A 228 4.97 5.69 6.43
N PRO A 229 6.09 5.13 5.96
CA PRO A 229 6.62 5.39 4.62
C PRO A 229 5.76 4.80 3.50
N VAL A 230 4.88 3.84 3.84
CA VAL A 230 3.93 3.20 2.90
C VAL A 230 2.57 3.90 2.84
N ALA A 231 2.36 4.93 3.67
CA ALA A 231 1.13 5.72 3.66
C ALA A 231 1.02 6.57 2.38
N PRO A 232 -0.20 7.00 1.97
CA PRO A 232 -0.41 7.71 0.73
C PRO A 232 0.42 9.00 0.62
N SER A 233 1.15 9.16 -0.49
CA SER A 233 1.79 10.44 -0.84
C SER A 233 0.78 11.52 -1.19
N ILE A 234 1.21 12.80 -1.27
CA ILE A 234 0.31 13.89 -1.72
C ILE A 234 -0.29 13.59 -3.10
N ALA A 235 0.51 13.07 -4.03
CA ALA A 235 0.02 12.71 -5.37
C ALA A 235 -1.02 11.58 -5.31
N GLN A 236 -0.77 10.55 -4.49
CA GLN A 236 -1.73 9.46 -4.27
C GLN A 236 -2.98 9.95 -3.54
N LEU A 237 -2.83 10.83 -2.55
CA LEU A 237 -3.94 11.43 -1.83
C LEU A 237 -4.84 12.24 -2.77
N ASN A 238 -4.27 13.05 -3.66
CA ASN A 238 -5.05 13.80 -4.66
C ASN A 238 -5.84 12.86 -5.59
N GLN A 239 -5.26 11.71 -5.94
CA GLN A 239 -5.96 10.69 -6.73
C GLN A 239 -7.09 10.03 -5.92
N ILE A 240 -6.82 9.62 -4.68
CA ILE A 240 -7.81 9.08 -3.74
C ILE A 240 -8.97 10.05 -3.56
N ILE A 241 -8.70 11.34 -3.35
CA ILE A 241 -9.71 12.40 -3.25
C ILE A 241 -10.52 12.47 -4.53
N THR A 242 -9.88 12.49 -5.70
CA THR A 242 -10.56 12.54 -7.00
C THR A 242 -11.52 11.37 -7.16
N ASP A 243 -11.07 10.16 -6.80
CA ASP A 243 -11.89 8.95 -6.88
C ASP A 243 -13.03 8.94 -5.85
N ILE A 244 -12.80 9.43 -4.62
CA ILE A 244 -13.82 9.62 -3.59
C ILE A 244 -14.90 10.60 -4.04
N LEU A 245 -14.50 11.77 -4.54
CA LEU A 245 -15.43 12.83 -4.96
C LEU A 245 -16.26 12.41 -6.18
N ALA A 246 -15.68 11.61 -7.09
CA ALA A 246 -16.40 11.06 -8.24
C ALA A 246 -17.56 10.12 -7.84
N ARG A 247 -17.51 9.49 -6.66
CA ARG A 247 -18.59 8.61 -6.16
C ARG A 247 -19.89 9.36 -5.86
N ARG A 248 -19.83 10.68 -5.67
CA ARG A 248 -21.01 11.53 -5.45
C ARG A 248 -21.89 11.68 -6.70
N GLY A 249 -21.41 11.20 -7.86
CA GLY A 249 -22.12 11.28 -9.13
C GLY A 249 -21.94 12.62 -9.84
N ASN A 250 -22.55 12.74 -11.02
CA ASN A 250 -22.59 13.97 -11.80
C ASN A 250 -24.05 14.27 -12.20
N PRO A 251 -24.69 15.31 -11.64
CA PRO A 251 -24.15 16.26 -10.67
C PRO A 251 -23.88 15.63 -9.29
N PRO A 252 -22.95 16.20 -8.49
CA PRO A 252 -22.58 15.65 -7.19
C PRO A 252 -23.74 15.75 -6.18
N ASN A 253 -23.93 14.68 -5.40
CA ASN A 253 -24.86 14.63 -4.27
C ASN A 253 -24.16 14.08 -3.00
N PRO A 254 -24.06 14.88 -1.91
CA PRO A 254 -24.47 16.28 -1.78
C PRO A 254 -23.63 17.21 -2.69
N PRO A 255 -24.18 18.40 -3.06
CA PRO A 255 -23.46 19.40 -3.86
C PRO A 255 -22.24 19.94 -3.08
N ASP A 256 -21.33 20.55 -3.82
CA ASP A 256 -20.17 21.22 -3.22
C ASP A 256 -20.61 22.39 -2.33
N ASP A 257 -19.99 22.50 -1.16
CA ASP A 257 -20.18 23.61 -0.24
C ASP A 257 -19.02 24.58 -0.41
N ASN A 258 -19.31 25.81 -0.83
CA ASN A 258 -18.33 26.88 -1.00
C ASN A 258 -18.34 27.88 0.17
N THR A 259 -18.98 27.53 1.28
CA THR A 259 -19.09 28.37 2.47
C THR A 259 -17.76 28.47 3.18
N SER A 260 -17.19 29.68 3.24
CA SER A 260 -15.95 29.96 3.98
C SER A 260 -16.14 30.14 5.48
N ASN A 261 -17.35 30.49 5.93
CA ASN A 261 -17.64 30.74 7.35
C ASN A 261 -18.91 29.98 7.78
N ILE A 262 -18.72 28.89 8.50
CA ILE A 262 -19.78 28.08 9.07
C ILE A 262 -20.06 28.60 10.48
N ASN A 263 -21.00 29.53 10.59
CA ASN A 263 -21.33 30.24 11.83
C ASN A 263 -22.63 29.74 12.50
N SER A 264 -23.38 28.86 11.84
CA SER A 264 -24.66 28.33 12.31
C SER A 264 -24.57 26.83 12.58
N ASN A 265 -25.63 26.25 13.14
CA ASN A 265 -25.73 24.80 13.27
C ASN A 265 -25.70 24.14 11.88
N GLN A 266 -24.67 23.34 11.57
CA GLN A 266 -24.52 22.63 10.29
C GLN A 266 -24.36 21.12 10.53
N ILE A 267 -24.94 20.30 9.63
CA ILE A 267 -24.88 18.84 9.72
C ILE A 267 -24.43 18.28 8.37
N TYR A 268 -23.24 17.68 8.35
CA TYR A 268 -22.59 17.06 7.19
C TYR A 268 -22.70 15.53 7.26
N GLY A 269 -23.90 15.02 7.01
CA GLY A 269 -24.21 13.59 7.15
C GLY A 269 -24.54 13.17 8.58
N THR A 270 -25.06 11.95 8.73
CA THR A 270 -25.43 11.37 10.03
C THR A 270 -25.01 9.90 10.09
N PRO A 271 -24.93 9.27 11.27
CA PRO A 271 -24.62 7.84 11.34
C PRO A 271 -25.60 6.93 10.58
N ALA A 272 -26.84 7.36 10.39
CA ALA A 272 -27.81 6.62 9.58
C ALA A 272 -27.61 6.83 8.06
N ASN A 273 -27.07 7.99 7.67
CA ASN A 273 -26.82 8.38 6.28
C ASN A 273 -25.47 9.11 6.19
N PRO A 274 -24.34 8.37 6.18
CA PRO A 274 -23.03 8.99 6.05
C PRO A 274 -22.87 9.59 4.65
N GLN A 275 -22.19 10.74 4.56
CA GLN A 275 -22.06 11.51 3.33
C GLN A 275 -20.61 11.76 2.95
N ILE A 276 -20.37 11.95 1.65
CA ILE A 276 -19.11 12.52 1.15
C ILE A 276 -19.34 14.02 1.00
N THR A 277 -18.76 14.82 1.90
CA THR A 277 -18.85 16.28 1.92
C THR A 277 -17.60 16.88 1.31
N HIS A 278 -17.77 17.89 0.46
CA HIS A 278 -16.68 18.59 -0.20
C HIS A 278 -16.80 20.09 0.06
N LEU A 279 -15.83 20.61 0.83
CA LEU A 279 -15.69 22.03 1.12
C LEU A 279 -14.66 22.63 0.16
N THR A 280 -15.14 23.48 -0.74
CA THR A 280 -14.36 24.04 -1.86
C THR A 280 -13.78 25.43 -1.60
N ALA A 281 -14.12 26.03 -0.46
CA ALA A 281 -13.57 27.32 -0.08
C ALA A 281 -12.06 27.20 0.23
N ASN A 282 -11.29 28.22 -0.15
CA ASN A 282 -9.84 28.26 0.11
C ASN A 282 -9.50 28.27 1.61
N ASN A 283 -10.34 28.90 2.42
CA ASN A 283 -10.23 28.92 3.88
C ASN A 283 -11.62 28.66 4.46
N VAL A 284 -11.76 27.58 5.22
CA VAL A 284 -13.00 27.20 5.90
C VAL A 284 -12.84 27.49 7.39
N HIS A 285 -13.69 28.36 7.92
CA HIS A 285 -13.79 28.64 9.35
C HIS A 285 -15.06 28.02 9.91
N MET A 286 -14.90 27.01 10.78
CA MET A 286 -15.98 26.42 11.57
C MET A 286 -16.09 27.16 12.90
N ASN A 287 -16.92 28.21 12.94
CA ASN A 287 -17.10 29.06 14.12
C ASN A 287 -18.37 28.74 14.91
N GLY A 288 -19.37 28.13 14.27
CA GLY A 288 -20.61 27.67 14.89
C GLY A 288 -20.54 26.21 15.34
N ASN A 289 -21.69 25.63 15.65
CA ASN A 289 -21.83 24.22 15.98
C ASN A 289 -21.94 23.42 14.69
N ALA A 290 -20.98 22.54 14.40
CA ALA A 290 -21.04 21.69 13.23
C ALA A 290 -20.87 20.23 13.64
N SER A 291 -21.63 19.34 13.02
CA SER A 291 -21.41 17.90 13.15
C SER A 291 -21.42 17.22 11.80
N GLY A 292 -20.83 16.03 11.71
CA GLY A 292 -20.85 15.28 10.47
C GLY A 292 -20.50 13.81 10.65
N CYS A 293 -20.90 13.03 9.65
CA CYS A 293 -20.58 11.62 9.58
C CYS A 293 -20.32 11.23 8.12
N GLY A 294 -19.20 10.57 7.86
CA GLY A 294 -18.83 10.11 6.53
C GLY A 294 -17.40 10.48 6.15
N ILE A 295 -17.23 11.02 4.94
CA ILE A 295 -15.94 11.48 4.43
C ILE A 295 -16.04 12.99 4.19
N MET A 296 -15.16 13.78 4.79
CA MET A 296 -15.10 15.23 4.55
C MET A 296 -13.79 15.58 3.87
N VAL A 297 -13.88 16.23 2.71
CA VAL A 297 -12.74 16.75 1.95
C VAL A 297 -12.77 18.27 2.00
N VAL A 298 -11.67 18.89 2.42
CA VAL A 298 -11.47 20.34 2.44
C VAL A 298 -10.32 20.69 1.50
N GLU A 299 -10.59 21.51 0.49
CA GLU A 299 -9.61 21.87 -0.56
C GLU A 299 -8.52 22.82 -0.08
N GLY A 300 -8.80 23.63 0.94
CA GLY A 300 -7.85 24.59 1.48
C GLY A 300 -7.62 24.43 2.99
N ASP A 301 -7.39 25.54 3.67
CA ASP A 301 -7.13 25.53 5.11
C ASP A 301 -8.42 25.36 5.89
N LEU A 302 -8.38 24.55 6.95
CA LEU A 302 -9.49 24.34 7.87
C LEU A 302 -9.16 24.95 9.22
N THR A 303 -9.98 25.89 9.70
CA THR A 303 -9.88 26.43 11.06
C THR A 303 -11.11 26.06 11.87
N ILE A 304 -10.94 25.34 12.98
CA ILE A 304 -12.03 24.98 13.89
C ILE A 304 -11.95 25.87 15.13
N ASN A 305 -12.93 26.75 15.29
CA ASN A 305 -13.06 27.70 16.39
C ASN A 305 -14.26 27.42 17.31
N GLY A 306 -15.34 26.85 16.74
CA GLY A 306 -16.58 26.48 17.45
C GLY A 306 -16.60 25.03 17.95
N ASP A 307 -17.80 24.53 18.25
CA ASP A 307 -18.01 23.13 18.59
C ASP A 307 -18.11 22.29 17.32
N PHE A 308 -17.24 21.30 17.16
CA PHE A 308 -17.19 20.45 15.98
C PHE A 308 -17.07 18.97 16.33
N ASP A 309 -18.07 18.17 15.95
CA ASP A 309 -18.08 16.73 16.19
C ASP A 309 -18.17 15.95 14.87
N PHE A 310 -17.12 15.20 14.53
CA PHE A 310 -17.06 14.45 13.27
C PHE A 310 -16.78 12.97 13.46
N VAL A 311 -17.50 12.13 12.72
CA VAL A 311 -17.36 10.68 12.73
C VAL A 311 -17.00 10.19 11.33
N GLY A 312 -15.74 9.82 11.11
CA GLY A 312 -15.26 9.23 9.86
C GLY A 312 -13.89 9.74 9.42
N LEU A 313 -13.69 9.84 8.11
CA LEU A 313 -12.43 10.29 7.53
C LEU A 313 -12.50 11.78 7.17
N MET A 314 -11.60 12.57 7.73
CA MET A 314 -11.41 13.97 7.34
C MET A 314 -10.11 14.11 6.56
N ILE A 315 -10.16 14.76 5.39
CA ILE A 315 -9.03 15.05 4.54
C ILE A 315 -8.97 16.56 4.30
N VAL A 316 -7.85 17.18 4.67
CA VAL A 316 -7.61 18.62 4.51
C VAL A 316 -6.37 18.81 3.67
N ARG A 317 -6.53 19.38 2.46
CA ARG A 317 -5.41 19.61 1.53
C ARG A 317 -4.56 20.83 1.89
N GLY A 318 -5.04 21.70 2.77
CA GLY A 318 -4.24 22.76 3.37
C GLY A 318 -3.79 22.44 4.79
N GLN A 319 -3.53 23.49 5.56
CA GLN A 319 -3.26 23.41 6.98
C GLN A 319 -4.56 23.19 7.77
N THR A 320 -4.53 22.25 8.71
CA THR A 320 -5.58 22.14 9.73
C THR A 320 -5.17 22.91 10.98
N THR A 321 -5.93 23.95 11.31
CA THR A 321 -5.78 24.73 12.54
C THR A 321 -6.93 24.45 13.50
N PHE A 322 -6.61 23.90 14.66
CA PHE A 322 -7.53 23.88 15.79
C PHE A 322 -7.26 25.13 16.60
N SER A 323 -8.17 26.10 16.57
CA SER A 323 -8.06 27.39 17.25
C SER A 323 -9.28 27.61 18.14
N THR A 324 -9.47 26.73 19.12
CA THR A 324 -10.58 26.84 20.06
C THR A 324 -10.30 27.99 21.03
N SER A 325 -10.96 29.13 20.86
CA SER A 325 -10.84 30.26 21.77
C SER A 325 -11.62 29.97 23.06
N ILE A 326 -11.00 29.31 24.05
CA ILE A 326 -11.48 29.03 25.43
C ILE A 326 -12.84 28.28 25.58
N THR A 327 -13.77 28.36 24.62
CA THR A 327 -15.15 27.87 24.73
C THR A 327 -15.57 26.85 23.68
N GLY A 328 -14.78 26.60 22.61
CA GLY A 328 -15.09 25.60 21.59
C GLY A 328 -14.43 24.24 21.86
N ASN A 329 -15.12 23.14 21.56
CA ASN A 329 -14.57 21.79 21.61
C ASN A 329 -14.60 21.13 20.23
N ALA A 330 -13.49 20.55 19.81
CA ALA A 330 -13.42 19.79 18.56
C ALA A 330 -13.15 18.32 18.86
N THR A 331 -14.05 17.43 18.43
CA THR A 331 -13.91 15.98 18.56
C THR A 331 -13.99 15.31 17.20
N ILE A 332 -12.97 14.54 16.86
CA ILE A 332 -12.95 13.72 15.64
C ILE A 332 -12.80 12.26 16.07
N TYR A 333 -13.76 11.42 15.68
CA TYR A 333 -13.67 9.96 15.75
C TYR A 333 -13.41 9.41 14.36
N GLY A 334 -12.25 8.80 14.13
CA GLY A 334 -11.90 8.21 12.84
C GLY A 334 -10.45 8.48 12.47
N SER A 335 -10.19 9.28 11.44
CA SER A 335 -8.83 9.68 11.08
C SER A 335 -8.82 11.04 10.40
N LEU A 336 -7.79 11.85 10.67
CA LEU A 336 -7.55 13.15 10.05
C LEU A 336 -6.29 13.09 9.18
N TRP A 337 -6.42 13.34 7.89
CA TRP A 337 -5.30 13.39 6.95
C TRP A 337 -5.11 14.85 6.53
N THR A 338 -3.93 15.42 6.79
CA THR A 338 -3.66 16.83 6.52
C THR A 338 -2.22 17.06 6.08
N GLU A 339 -1.97 18.15 5.34
CA GLU A 339 -0.61 18.51 4.95
C GLU A 339 0.19 19.06 6.12
N ASP A 340 -0.40 20.04 6.84
CA ASP A 340 0.20 20.70 8.01
C ASP A 340 -0.79 20.73 9.18
N LEU A 341 -0.26 20.75 10.40
CA LEU A 341 -1.06 20.72 11.63
C LEU A 341 -0.67 21.84 12.59
N ASN A 342 -1.59 22.75 12.83
CA ASN A 342 -1.43 23.77 13.86
C ASN A 342 -2.48 23.56 14.97
N LEU A 343 -2.06 22.99 16.10
CA LEU A 343 -2.88 22.89 17.30
C LEU A 343 -2.60 24.10 18.19
N THR A 344 -3.48 25.10 18.15
CA THR A 344 -3.45 26.24 19.07
C THR A 344 -4.68 26.20 19.96
N VAL A 345 -4.55 25.54 21.10
CA VAL A 345 -5.70 25.08 21.88
C VAL A 345 -5.89 25.94 23.11
N GLY A 346 -6.94 26.77 23.09
CA GLY A 346 -7.47 27.47 24.26
C GLY A 346 -8.62 26.73 24.94
N GLY A 347 -9.38 25.91 24.19
CA GLY A 347 -10.47 25.01 24.65
C GLY A 347 -10.02 23.54 24.71
N SER A 348 -10.76 22.59 24.11
CA SER A 348 -10.35 21.17 23.98
C SER A 348 -10.33 20.70 22.52
N ALA A 349 -9.30 19.94 22.13
CA ALA A 349 -9.20 19.30 20.81
C ALA A 349 -8.89 17.81 20.96
N VAL A 350 -9.76 16.94 20.47
CA VAL A 350 -9.67 15.49 20.60
C VAL A 350 -9.73 14.84 19.23
N VAL A 351 -8.71 14.05 18.90
CA VAL A 351 -8.68 13.20 17.71
C VAL A 351 -8.46 11.76 18.15
N ASN A 352 -9.52 10.96 18.12
CA ASN A 352 -9.51 9.56 18.50
C ASN A 352 -9.61 8.69 17.25
N TYR A 353 -8.65 7.78 17.07
CA TYR A 353 -8.75 6.77 16.04
C TYR A 353 -9.99 5.90 16.28
N SER A 354 -10.78 5.67 15.23
CA SER A 354 -11.98 4.81 15.33
C SER A 354 -12.18 4.00 14.06
N SER A 355 -11.93 2.69 14.15
CA SER A 355 -12.16 1.76 13.06
C SER A 355 -13.65 1.64 12.72
N ASP A 356 -14.54 1.71 13.72
CA ASP A 356 -15.99 1.71 13.53
C ASP A 356 -16.46 2.97 12.78
N ALA A 357 -15.91 4.16 13.09
CA ALA A 357 -16.22 5.39 12.39
C ALA A 357 -15.75 5.35 10.92
N LEU A 358 -14.57 4.79 10.65
CA LEU A 358 -14.07 4.58 9.29
C LEU A 358 -14.92 3.54 8.53
N ALA A 359 -15.33 2.45 9.18
CA ALA A 359 -16.24 1.48 8.59
C ALA A 359 -17.59 2.10 8.22
N LEU A 360 -18.08 3.05 9.02
CA LEU A 360 -19.27 3.83 8.72
C LEU A 360 -19.05 4.81 7.56
N ALA A 361 -17.93 5.52 7.55
CA ALA A 361 -17.56 6.38 6.44
C ALA A 361 -17.45 5.61 5.11
N ASN A 362 -16.98 4.36 5.15
CA ASN A 362 -16.92 3.48 3.98
C ASN A 362 -18.29 3.15 3.38
N GLN A 363 -19.39 3.29 4.13
CA GLN A 363 -20.76 3.06 3.65
C GLN A 363 -21.33 4.23 2.84
N SER A 364 -20.65 5.38 2.84
CA SER A 364 -21.06 6.56 2.08
C SER A 364 -21.25 6.20 0.60
N THR A 365 -22.32 6.71 -0.03
CA THR A 365 -22.60 6.54 -1.47
C THR A 365 -22.63 5.09 -1.97
N GLY A 366 -23.14 4.16 -1.15
CA GLY A 366 -23.35 2.75 -1.57
C GLY A 366 -22.21 1.78 -1.24
N GLY A 367 -21.24 2.19 -0.40
CA GLY A 367 -20.17 1.32 0.09
C GLY A 367 -18.86 1.43 -0.68
N GLY A 368 -17.74 1.08 -0.04
CA GLY A 368 -16.42 1.05 -0.67
C GLY A 368 -15.84 2.42 -1.01
N ALA A 369 -16.19 3.46 -0.25
CA ALA A 369 -15.68 4.82 -0.46
C ALA A 369 -14.27 5.03 0.10
N LEU A 370 -13.83 4.23 1.06
CA LEU A 370 -12.49 4.32 1.63
C LEU A 370 -11.47 3.48 0.85
N PRO A 371 -10.16 3.85 0.90
CA PRO A 371 -9.10 3.02 0.36
C PRO A 371 -9.14 1.63 1.00
N ALA A 372 -9.22 0.58 0.19
CA ALA A 372 -9.31 -0.81 0.63
C ALA A 372 -8.15 -1.64 0.09
N LEU A 373 -7.82 -2.72 0.81
CA LEU A 373 -6.76 -3.63 0.39
C LEU A 373 -7.21 -4.43 -0.85
N ILE A 374 -6.28 -4.68 -1.76
CA ILE A 374 -6.42 -5.63 -2.86
C ILE A 374 -6.14 -7.04 -2.34
N LYS A 375 -7.02 -7.98 -2.68
CA LYS A 375 -6.86 -9.41 -2.39
C LYS A 375 -6.73 -10.20 -3.68
N VAL A 376 -5.90 -11.25 -3.64
CA VAL A 376 -5.81 -12.23 -4.72
C VAL A 376 -7.02 -13.15 -4.66
N THR A 377 -7.68 -13.32 -5.80
CA THR A 377 -8.82 -14.25 -5.96
C THR A 377 -8.37 -15.57 -6.57
N SER A 378 -7.38 -15.54 -7.45
CA SER A 378 -6.75 -16.73 -8.01
C SER A 378 -5.34 -16.44 -8.48
N ILE A 379 -4.50 -17.48 -8.48
CA ILE A 379 -3.14 -17.46 -9.02
C ILE A 379 -3.01 -18.60 -10.04
N ALA A 380 -2.31 -18.34 -11.13
CA ALA A 380 -2.15 -19.25 -12.25
C ALA A 380 -0.71 -19.21 -12.75
N ASP A 381 -0.06 -20.37 -12.84
CA ASP A 381 1.23 -20.51 -13.51
C ASP A 381 1.02 -20.82 -14.99
N CYS A 382 1.56 -19.96 -15.86
CA CYS A 382 1.45 -20.12 -17.30
C CYS A 382 2.28 -21.27 -17.86
N ALA A 383 3.20 -21.84 -17.09
CA ALA A 383 3.89 -23.08 -17.44
C ALA A 383 2.99 -24.33 -17.31
N GLU A 384 1.92 -24.24 -16.51
CA GLU A 384 1.03 -25.38 -16.20
C GLU A 384 -0.31 -25.32 -16.93
N LEU A 385 -0.63 -24.20 -17.58
CA LEU A 385 -1.90 -23.96 -18.24
C LEU A 385 -1.79 -23.93 -19.77
N PRO A 386 -2.86 -24.33 -20.50
CA PRO A 386 -2.95 -24.09 -21.93
C PRO A 386 -2.92 -22.59 -22.24
N GLY A 387 -2.19 -22.17 -23.27
CA GLY A 387 -2.12 -20.78 -23.71
C GLY A 387 -3.50 -20.15 -23.91
N GLY A 388 -3.67 -18.90 -23.45
CA GLY A 388 -4.96 -18.20 -23.44
C GLY A 388 -5.90 -18.55 -22.27
N SER A 389 -5.52 -19.49 -21.39
CA SER A 389 -6.27 -19.84 -20.19
C SER A 389 -5.77 -19.07 -18.97
N GLY A 390 -6.64 -18.68 -18.04
CA GLY A 390 -6.24 -18.04 -16.78
C GLY A 390 -5.58 -16.66 -16.93
N GLY A 391 -5.67 -16.03 -18.11
CA GLY A 391 -5.01 -14.76 -18.41
C GLY A 391 -3.55 -14.88 -18.83
N CYS A 392 -3.05 -16.12 -19.02
CA CYS A 392 -1.73 -16.39 -19.55
C CYS A 392 -1.61 -15.98 -21.03
N PRO A 393 -0.50 -15.33 -21.42
CA PRO A 393 -0.27 -14.88 -22.78
C PRO A 393 -0.14 -16.02 -23.80
#